data_AF-A0A6N3J6D9-F1
#
_entry.id   AF-A0A6N3J6D9-F1
#
_cell.length_a   1.000
_cell.length_b   1.000
_cell.length_c   1.000
_cell.angle_alpha   90.00
_cell.angle_beta   90.00
_cell.angle_gamma   90.00
#
_symmetry.space_group_name_H-M   'P 1'
#
loop_
_entity.id
_entity.type
_entity.pdbx_description
1 polymer ?
#
loop_
_entity_poly.entity_id
_entity_poly.type
_entity_poly.pdbx_seq_one_letter_code
_entity_poly.pdbx_strand_id
1 'polypeptide(L)'
;MKNNLRMKKLLPTLAISLAMSVVMSLCLAPSAHASKWDEKMTPKEVEATLDKKFAEGSYSPKGADSCLMCHKKSEKVMDLFKGVHGAIDSSKSPMAGLQCEACHGPMGNHNKGGNEPMITFGKQSTLSADKQNSVCMGCHQDDKRMSWNGGHHDNADVACASCHQVHVAKDPVLSKNTEMEVCTSCHTKQKADMNKRSSHPLKWAQMTCSDCHNPHGSMTDSDLNKPSVNETCYACHAEKRGPKLWEHAPVTENCVTCHNPHGSVNDAMLKTRAPQLCQQCHASDGHASNPYLGNTGLGSNVGDNAFTGGRSCLNCHSQVHGSNHPSGKLLQR
;
A
#
# COMPACT_ATOMS: atom_id res chain seq x y z
N MET A 1 -25.89 88.99 22.70
CA MET A 1 -25.94 87.74 23.49
C MET A 1 -26.36 86.59 22.58
N LYS A 2 -25.59 85.49 22.62
CA LYS A 2 -25.91 84.12 22.17
C LYS A 2 -26.00 83.83 20.67
N ASN A 3 -24.88 83.26 20.21
CA ASN A 3 -24.75 82.15 19.25
C ASN A 3 -25.86 81.07 19.39
N ASN A 4 -26.20 80.42 18.27
CA ASN A 4 -25.82 79.04 17.90
C ASN A 4 -26.92 78.14 17.29
N LEU A 5 -26.46 77.28 16.36
CA LEU A 5 -27.00 75.99 15.88
C LEU A 5 -28.08 75.97 14.77
N ARG A 6 -27.63 75.68 13.54
CA ARG A 6 -28.15 74.54 12.73
C ARG A 6 -27.26 74.26 11.51
N MET A 7 -26.36 73.28 11.64
CA MET A 7 -25.83 72.49 10.51
C MET A 7 -25.04 71.30 11.08
N LYS A 8 -25.74 70.24 11.48
CA LYS A 8 -25.17 68.91 11.76
C LYS A 8 -26.21 67.87 11.39
N LYS A 9 -26.05 67.22 10.24
CA LYS A 9 -26.59 65.89 9.87
C LYS A 9 -26.21 65.62 8.41
N LEU A 10 -24.98 65.16 8.17
CA LEU A 10 -24.59 64.52 6.89
C LEU A 10 -23.23 63.78 6.96
N LEU A 11 -22.52 63.77 8.09
CA LEU A 11 -21.20 63.15 8.19
C LEU A 11 -21.10 61.66 8.65
N PRO A 12 -22.09 60.95 9.23
CA PRO A 12 -21.79 59.61 9.74
C PRO A 12 -22.03 58.46 8.75
N THR A 13 -22.71 58.67 7.62
CA THR A 13 -23.06 57.59 6.69
C THR A 13 -22.00 57.29 5.64
N LEU A 14 -21.13 58.25 5.29
CA LEU A 14 -20.08 58.02 4.29
C LEU A 14 -18.85 57.28 4.86
N ALA A 15 -18.56 57.46 6.15
CA ALA A 15 -17.41 56.85 6.81
C ALA A 15 -17.59 55.34 7.08
N ILE A 16 -18.83 54.88 7.27
CA ILE A 16 -19.12 53.47 7.57
C ILE A 16 -19.12 52.61 6.30
N SER A 17 -19.59 53.15 5.16
CA SER A 17 -19.50 52.43 3.87
C SER A 17 -18.06 52.25 3.39
N LEU A 18 -17.17 53.21 3.64
CA LEU A 18 -15.77 53.09 3.23
C LEU A 18 -14.99 52.08 4.10
N ALA A 19 -15.31 51.99 5.39
CA ALA A 19 -14.69 51.02 6.30
C ALA A 19 -15.12 49.56 6.01
N MET A 20 -16.38 49.33 5.62
CA MET A 20 -16.84 47.98 5.23
C MET A 20 -16.25 47.49 3.90
N SER A 21 -15.98 48.38 2.94
CA SER A 21 -15.32 48.00 1.69
C SER A 21 -13.85 47.65 1.87
N VAL A 22 -13.13 48.29 2.80
CA VAL A 22 -11.71 48.01 3.06
C VAL A 22 -11.53 46.69 3.82
N VAL A 23 -12.46 46.32 4.71
CA VAL A 23 -12.40 45.03 5.43
C VAL A 23 -12.79 43.86 4.53
N MET A 24 -13.71 44.04 3.58
CA MET A 24 -14.07 42.98 2.62
C MET A 24 -12.97 42.72 1.58
N SER A 25 -12.16 43.73 1.23
CA SER A 25 -11.02 43.58 0.30
C SER A 25 -9.77 42.94 0.92
N LEU A 26 -9.64 42.88 2.24
CA LEU A 26 -8.50 42.22 2.90
C LEU A 26 -8.66 40.69 3.04
N CYS A 27 -9.85 40.14 2.80
CA CYS A 27 -10.13 38.70 2.93
C CYS A 27 -10.06 37.94 1.58
N LEU A 28 -9.74 38.62 0.48
CA LEU A 28 -9.59 38.04 -0.85
C LEU A 28 -8.16 38.26 -1.38
N ALA A 29 -7.14 38.13 -0.52
CA ALA A 29 -5.81 37.85 -1.02
C ALA A 29 -5.87 36.43 -1.61
N PRO A 30 -5.76 36.24 -2.93
CA PRO A 30 -5.54 34.90 -3.46
C PRO A 30 -4.27 34.40 -2.79
N SER A 31 -4.33 33.22 -2.17
CA SER A 31 -3.13 32.49 -1.80
C SER A 31 -2.27 32.45 -3.05
N ALA A 32 -1.20 33.25 -3.10
CA ALA A 32 -0.26 33.28 -4.19
C ALA A 32 0.56 31.99 -4.13
N HIS A 33 -0.06 30.88 -4.47
CA HIS A 33 0.66 29.72 -4.92
C HIS A 33 1.30 30.14 -6.24
N ALA A 34 2.64 30.08 -6.30
CA ALA A 34 3.33 30.21 -7.57
C ALA A 34 2.69 29.22 -8.56
N SER A 35 2.29 29.72 -9.73
CA SER A 35 1.81 28.86 -10.83
C SER A 35 2.80 27.71 -11.01
N LYS A 36 2.32 26.47 -11.16
CA LYS A 36 3.23 25.37 -11.44
C LYS A 36 4.01 25.72 -12.71
N TRP A 37 5.31 25.47 -12.68
CA TRP A 37 6.22 25.86 -13.77
C TRP A 37 5.86 25.18 -15.10
N ASP A 38 5.14 24.05 -15.06
CA ASP A 38 4.61 23.31 -16.21
C ASP A 38 3.17 23.68 -16.61
N GLU A 39 2.52 24.66 -15.98
CA GLU A 39 1.10 24.98 -16.28
C GLU A 39 0.83 25.28 -17.76
N LYS A 40 1.86 25.67 -18.52
CA LYS A 40 1.78 26.00 -19.95
C LYS A 40 2.27 24.90 -20.89
N MET A 41 2.66 23.74 -20.36
CA MET A 41 3.25 22.64 -21.13
C MET A 41 2.34 21.41 -21.06
N THR A 42 2.21 20.70 -22.18
CA THR A 42 1.61 19.38 -22.22
C THR A 42 2.57 18.35 -21.59
N PRO A 43 2.07 17.21 -21.05
CA PRO A 43 2.94 16.16 -20.50
C PRO A 43 4.06 15.71 -21.45
N LYS A 44 3.77 15.60 -22.75
CA LYS A 44 4.77 15.25 -23.77
C LYS A 44 5.85 16.31 -23.95
N GLU A 45 5.50 17.60 -23.85
CA GLU A 45 6.47 18.69 -23.93
C GLU A 45 7.35 18.74 -22.68
N VAL A 46 6.78 18.47 -21.51
CA VAL A 46 7.54 18.33 -20.25
C VAL A 46 8.54 17.18 -20.38
N GLU A 47 8.10 16.01 -20.82
CA GLU A 47 8.96 14.84 -21.03
C GLU A 47 10.08 15.11 -22.03
N ALA A 48 9.77 15.66 -23.21
CA ALA A 48 10.77 15.98 -24.23
C ALA A 48 11.80 17.01 -23.72
N THR A 49 11.36 17.97 -22.91
CA THR A 49 12.26 18.95 -22.30
C THR A 49 13.18 18.30 -21.28
N LEU A 50 12.64 17.44 -20.41
CA LEU A 50 13.45 16.69 -19.45
C LEU A 50 14.46 15.79 -20.16
N ASP A 51 14.05 15.01 -21.16
CA ASP A 51 14.94 14.13 -21.93
C ASP A 51 16.10 14.93 -22.56
N LYS A 52 15.81 16.13 -23.09
CA LYS A 52 16.84 17.06 -23.58
C LYS A 52 17.80 17.51 -22.47
N LYS A 53 17.29 17.88 -21.28
CA LYS A 53 18.14 18.28 -20.15
C LYS A 53 19.08 17.17 -19.71
N PHE A 54 18.57 15.94 -19.63
CA PHE A 54 19.39 14.77 -19.29
C PHE A 54 20.47 14.52 -20.35
N ALA A 55 20.17 14.70 -21.64
CA ALA A 55 21.16 14.60 -22.71
C ALA A 55 22.23 15.70 -22.64
N GLU A 56 21.85 16.92 -22.26
CA GLU A 56 22.79 18.04 -22.09
C GLU A 56 23.63 17.93 -20.81
N GLY A 57 23.17 17.21 -19.79
CA GLY A 57 23.92 16.93 -18.56
C GLY A 57 24.35 18.19 -17.80
N SER A 58 23.60 19.28 -17.90
CA SER A 58 23.94 20.57 -17.27
C SER A 58 23.52 20.59 -15.80
N TYR A 59 24.33 19.97 -14.96
CA TYR A 59 24.18 19.91 -13.50
C TYR A 59 24.66 21.17 -12.78
N SER A 60 24.20 21.39 -11.55
CA SER A 60 24.58 22.52 -10.71
C SER A 60 26.05 22.41 -10.27
N PRO A 61 26.92 23.41 -10.57
CA PRO A 61 28.32 23.37 -10.13
C PRO A 61 28.49 23.53 -8.61
N LYS A 62 27.43 23.96 -7.91
CA LYS A 62 27.38 24.09 -6.44
C LYS A 62 26.47 23.03 -5.80
N GLY A 63 26.05 22.02 -6.56
CA GLY A 63 25.13 20.99 -6.10
C GLY A 63 23.84 21.58 -5.50
N ALA A 64 23.43 21.04 -4.35
CA ALA A 64 22.23 21.36 -3.60
C ALA A 64 22.18 22.80 -3.07
N ASP A 65 23.31 23.48 -2.88
CA ASP A 65 23.33 24.84 -2.36
C ASP A 65 22.57 25.80 -3.30
N SER A 66 22.72 25.62 -4.62
CA SER A 66 21.96 26.38 -5.62
C SER A 66 20.44 26.21 -5.47
N CYS A 67 19.99 25.01 -5.07
CA CYS A 67 18.59 24.68 -4.91
C CYS A 67 18.05 25.22 -3.56
N LEU A 68 18.85 25.06 -2.50
CA LEU A 68 18.48 25.46 -1.15
C LEU A 68 18.39 26.98 -0.99
N MET A 69 19.03 27.77 -1.85
CA MET A 69 18.82 29.24 -1.87
C MET A 69 17.33 29.62 -1.97
N CYS A 70 16.54 28.86 -2.72
CA CYS A 70 15.10 29.09 -2.89
C CYS A 70 14.25 28.11 -2.06
N HIS A 71 14.66 26.84 -1.97
CA HIS A 71 13.84 25.78 -1.38
C HIS A 71 14.05 25.55 0.13
N LYS A 72 15.06 26.17 0.76
CA LYS A 72 15.37 25.96 2.19
C LYS A 72 14.23 26.32 3.14
N LYS A 73 13.32 27.22 2.75
CA LYS A 73 12.15 27.57 3.56
C LYS A 73 11.04 26.51 3.57
N SER A 74 11.10 25.53 2.67
CA SER A 74 10.14 24.43 2.62
C SER A 74 10.52 23.36 3.63
N GLU A 75 9.72 23.21 4.68
CA GLU A 75 9.91 22.17 5.71
C GLU A 75 9.96 20.77 5.07
N LYS A 76 9.06 20.49 4.12
CA LYS A 76 9.02 19.23 3.37
C LYS A 76 10.35 18.93 2.65
N VAL A 77 10.98 19.94 2.05
CA VAL A 77 12.29 19.75 1.41
C VAL A 77 13.35 19.44 2.46
N MET A 78 13.35 20.16 3.57
CA MET A 78 14.32 19.98 4.64
C MET A 78 14.17 18.66 5.40
N ASP A 79 12.97 18.08 5.46
CA ASP A 79 12.72 16.80 6.10
C ASP A 79 13.40 15.62 5.41
N LEU A 80 13.77 15.75 4.13
CA LEU A 80 14.61 14.76 3.43
C LEU A 80 15.90 14.46 4.20
N PHE A 81 16.54 15.50 4.75
CA PHE A 81 17.81 15.38 5.47
C PHE A 81 17.70 14.62 6.79
N LYS A 82 16.48 14.42 7.30
CA LYS A 82 16.22 13.60 8.49
C LYS A 82 16.10 12.11 8.15
N GLY A 83 15.93 11.76 6.87
CA GLY A 83 15.75 10.40 6.38
C GLY A 83 17.00 9.81 5.75
N VAL A 84 16.88 8.58 5.24
CA VAL A 84 18.00 7.78 4.72
C VAL A 84 18.62 8.37 3.43
N HIS A 85 17.81 8.97 2.56
CA HIS A 85 18.31 9.61 1.34
C HIS A 85 18.99 10.95 1.61
N GLY A 86 18.83 11.52 2.81
CA GLY A 86 19.51 12.72 3.24
C GLY A 86 20.88 12.48 3.89
N ALA A 87 21.19 11.23 4.21
CA ALA A 87 22.45 10.87 4.87
C ALA A 87 23.64 11.06 3.92
N ILE A 88 24.79 11.48 4.44
CA ILE A 88 26.02 11.73 3.66
C ILE A 88 27.14 10.73 3.97
N ASP A 89 26.88 9.81 4.89
CA ASP A 89 27.84 8.83 5.41
C ASP A 89 28.08 7.65 4.46
N SER A 90 27.20 7.44 3.48
CA SER A 90 27.30 6.36 2.50
C SER A 90 27.53 6.90 1.09
N SER A 91 28.47 6.27 0.37
CA SER A 91 28.69 6.54 -1.07
C SER A 91 27.50 6.16 -1.95
N LYS A 92 26.55 5.37 -1.44
CA LYS A 92 25.31 5.01 -2.13
C LYS A 92 24.20 6.04 -1.96
N SER A 93 24.35 6.99 -1.04
CA SER A 93 23.37 8.05 -0.85
C SER A 93 23.40 9.00 -2.04
N PRO A 94 22.23 9.46 -2.54
CA PRO A 94 22.19 10.51 -3.55
C PRO A 94 22.93 11.76 -3.09
N MET A 95 22.97 12.06 -1.78
CA MET A 95 23.65 13.24 -1.24
C MET A 95 25.18 13.18 -1.29
N ALA A 96 25.76 11.99 -1.48
CA ALA A 96 27.19 11.84 -1.72
C ALA A 96 27.58 12.05 -3.20
N GLY A 97 26.60 12.09 -4.11
CA GLY A 97 26.79 12.27 -5.55
C GLY A 97 26.12 13.55 -6.06
N LEU A 98 25.13 13.40 -6.95
CA LEU A 98 24.42 14.51 -7.60
C LEU A 98 23.37 15.19 -6.69
N GLN A 99 23.26 14.78 -5.43
CA GLN A 99 22.37 15.37 -4.43
C GLN A 99 20.92 15.44 -4.92
N CYS A 100 20.31 16.63 -4.91
CA CYS A 100 18.93 16.83 -5.39
C CYS A 100 18.76 16.41 -6.85
N GLU A 101 19.79 16.62 -7.67
CA GLU A 101 19.76 16.34 -9.11
C GLU A 101 19.82 14.84 -9.42
N ALA A 102 20.21 13.99 -8.45
CA ALA A 102 20.11 12.53 -8.58
C ALA A 102 18.66 12.07 -8.75
N CYS A 103 17.70 12.80 -8.17
CA CYS A 103 16.27 12.48 -8.27
C CYS A 103 15.51 13.46 -9.17
N HIS A 104 15.85 14.75 -9.11
CA HIS A 104 15.12 15.80 -9.82
C HIS A 104 15.66 16.08 -11.24
N GLY A 105 16.81 15.49 -11.58
CA GLY A 105 17.50 15.71 -12.85
C GLY A 105 18.36 16.97 -12.86
N PRO A 106 19.06 17.24 -13.98
CA PRO A 106 19.94 18.40 -14.12
C PRO A 106 19.16 19.70 -13.98
N MET A 107 19.72 20.68 -13.27
CA MET A 107 19.11 21.98 -13.03
C MET A 107 18.82 22.76 -14.33
N GLY A 108 19.73 22.76 -15.31
CA GLY A 108 19.56 23.54 -16.54
C GLY A 108 19.35 25.04 -16.26
N ASN A 109 18.31 25.66 -16.83
CA ASN A 109 17.95 27.06 -16.57
C ASN A 109 16.87 27.23 -15.50
N HIS A 110 16.55 26.18 -14.74
CA HIS A 110 15.57 26.25 -13.65
C HIS A 110 15.89 27.38 -12.64
N ASN A 111 17.18 27.59 -12.33
CA ASN A 111 17.60 28.66 -11.41
C ASN A 111 17.71 30.06 -12.04
N LYS A 112 17.56 30.20 -13.36
CA LYS A 112 17.71 31.49 -14.08
C LYS A 112 16.37 32.20 -14.32
N GLY A 113 15.35 31.88 -13.54
CA GLY A 113 13.99 32.40 -13.73
C GLY A 113 13.27 31.80 -14.95
N GLY A 114 13.80 30.73 -15.54
CA GLY A 114 13.12 29.95 -16.55
C GLY A 114 12.07 29.05 -15.90
N ASN A 115 10.89 28.93 -16.51
CA ASN A 115 9.88 27.93 -16.17
C ASN A 115 10.31 26.53 -16.66
N GLU A 116 11.57 26.17 -16.44
CA GLU A 116 12.13 24.94 -16.98
C GLU A 116 11.82 23.75 -16.06
N PRO A 117 11.31 22.64 -16.64
CA PRO A 117 10.95 21.46 -15.89
C PRO A 117 12.03 20.81 -15.06
N MET A 118 11.61 20.30 -13.90
CA MET A 118 12.35 19.34 -13.08
C MET A 118 11.47 18.11 -12.85
N ILE A 119 12.06 16.95 -12.58
CA ILE A 119 11.26 15.77 -12.25
C ILE A 119 10.51 16.04 -10.94
N THR A 120 9.22 15.72 -10.94
CA THR A 120 8.38 15.73 -9.74
C THR A 120 7.77 14.35 -9.55
N PHE A 121 7.44 14.01 -8.30
CA PHE A 121 6.98 12.68 -7.92
C PHE A 121 5.60 12.70 -7.28
N GLY A 122 4.86 11.61 -7.48
CA GLY A 122 3.53 11.39 -6.92
C GLY A 122 2.42 11.92 -7.82
N LYS A 123 1.17 11.88 -7.31
CA LYS A 123 -0.05 12.17 -8.09
C LYS A 123 -0.13 13.57 -8.69
N GLN A 124 0.69 14.50 -8.21
CA GLN A 124 0.72 15.89 -8.68
C GLN A 124 1.76 16.13 -9.78
N SER A 125 2.53 15.10 -10.12
CA SER A 125 3.49 15.11 -11.22
C SER A 125 2.77 15.01 -12.56
N THR A 126 3.31 15.69 -13.57
CA THR A 126 2.90 15.58 -14.97
C THR A 126 3.54 14.41 -15.70
N LEU A 127 4.50 13.71 -15.07
CA LEU A 127 5.20 12.57 -15.64
C LEU A 127 4.44 11.26 -15.44
N SER A 128 4.58 10.34 -16.39
CA SER A 128 4.07 8.97 -16.25
C SER A 128 4.70 8.25 -15.05
N ALA A 129 4.01 7.22 -14.55
CA ALA A 129 4.51 6.40 -13.46
C ALA A 129 5.84 5.71 -13.83
N ASP A 130 5.95 5.18 -15.05
CA ASP A 130 7.17 4.58 -15.60
C ASP A 130 8.37 5.55 -15.52
N LYS A 131 8.22 6.79 -16.02
CA LYS A 131 9.29 7.79 -15.95
C LYS A 131 9.67 8.14 -14.52
N GLN A 132 8.69 8.26 -13.62
CA GLN A 132 8.97 8.48 -12.19
C GLN A 132 9.73 7.30 -11.57
N ASN A 133 9.32 6.07 -11.89
CA ASN A 133 9.92 4.84 -11.37
C ASN A 133 11.34 4.65 -11.89
N SER A 134 11.62 5.04 -13.13
CA SER A 134 12.94 4.91 -13.77
C SER A 134 14.06 5.55 -12.94
N VAL A 135 13.78 6.67 -12.25
CA VAL A 135 14.75 7.36 -11.39
C VAL A 135 15.11 6.51 -10.18
N CYS A 136 14.11 5.94 -9.50
CA CYS A 136 14.31 5.07 -8.36
C CYS A 136 15.01 3.77 -8.78
N MET A 137 14.58 3.20 -9.90
CA MET A 137 15.15 1.97 -10.46
C MET A 137 16.58 2.18 -10.97
N GLY A 138 17.04 3.40 -11.22
CA GLY A 138 18.46 3.67 -11.47
C GLY A 138 19.39 3.26 -10.31
N CYS A 139 18.85 3.15 -9.08
CA CYS A 139 19.62 2.75 -7.90
C CYS A 139 19.04 1.52 -7.18
N HIS A 140 17.72 1.28 -7.23
CA HIS A 140 17.02 0.25 -6.44
C HIS A 140 16.64 -1.00 -7.26
N GLN A 141 17.63 -1.67 -7.84
CA GLN A 141 17.47 -2.95 -8.54
C GLN A 141 18.03 -4.12 -7.71
N ASP A 142 17.57 -4.25 -6.46
CA ASP A 142 17.95 -5.40 -5.64
C ASP A 142 17.02 -6.61 -5.85
N ASP A 143 17.32 -7.70 -5.15
CA ASP A 143 16.61 -8.98 -5.22
C ASP A 143 15.09 -8.85 -5.02
N LYS A 144 14.65 -7.89 -4.20
CA LYS A 144 13.22 -7.65 -3.94
C LYS A 144 12.51 -6.88 -5.05
N ARG A 145 13.21 -6.30 -6.03
CA ARG A 145 12.61 -5.53 -7.14
C ARG A 145 12.85 -6.17 -8.50
N MET A 146 13.41 -7.38 -8.54
CA MET A 146 13.72 -8.07 -9.81
C MET A 146 12.47 -8.30 -10.68
N SER A 147 11.32 -8.56 -10.05
CA SER A 147 10.04 -8.79 -10.75
C SER A 147 9.15 -7.54 -10.79
N TRP A 148 9.72 -6.35 -10.57
CA TRP A 148 8.96 -5.09 -10.66
C TRP A 148 8.46 -4.87 -12.09
N ASN A 149 9.37 -4.89 -13.06
CA ASN A 149 9.05 -4.64 -14.46
C ASN A 149 8.10 -5.73 -14.96
N GLY A 150 6.90 -5.33 -15.39
CA GLY A 150 5.85 -6.26 -15.81
C GLY A 150 5.08 -6.93 -14.65
N GLY A 151 5.35 -6.55 -13.40
CA GLY A 151 4.55 -6.95 -12.23
C GLY A 151 3.20 -6.24 -12.20
N HIS A 152 2.29 -6.69 -11.31
CA HIS A 152 0.92 -6.17 -11.26
C HIS A 152 0.85 -4.66 -10.99
N HIS A 153 1.70 -4.14 -10.10
CA HIS A 153 1.71 -2.71 -9.78
C HIS A 153 2.31 -1.86 -10.91
N ASP A 154 3.38 -2.33 -11.54
CA ASP A 154 3.99 -1.66 -12.69
C ASP A 154 3.00 -1.58 -13.87
N ASN A 155 2.38 -2.71 -14.22
CA ASN A 155 1.35 -2.79 -15.26
C ASN A 155 0.07 -2.00 -14.94
N ALA A 156 -0.13 -1.62 -13.67
CA ALA A 156 -1.25 -0.80 -13.21
C ALA A 156 -0.89 0.68 -13.05
N ASP A 157 0.22 1.12 -13.64
CA ASP A 157 0.73 2.50 -13.60
C ASP A 157 0.94 3.03 -12.16
N VAL A 158 1.33 2.15 -11.23
CA VAL A 158 1.62 2.53 -9.84
C VAL A 158 3.05 3.04 -9.74
N ALA A 159 3.20 4.31 -9.36
CA ALA A 159 4.50 4.90 -9.11
C ALA A 159 5.05 4.55 -7.71
N CYS A 160 6.37 4.42 -7.54
CA CYS A 160 6.99 4.21 -6.22
C CYS A 160 6.56 5.28 -5.22
N ALA A 161 6.47 6.52 -5.69
CA ALA A 161 6.06 7.70 -4.91
C ALA A 161 4.57 7.72 -4.50
N SER A 162 3.77 6.76 -4.98
CA SER A 162 2.39 6.59 -4.49
C SER A 162 2.34 5.88 -3.14
N CYS A 163 3.37 5.09 -2.81
CA CYS A 163 3.52 4.36 -1.55
C CYS A 163 4.61 4.96 -0.66
N HIS A 164 5.78 5.24 -1.25
CA HIS A 164 6.95 5.72 -0.52
C HIS A 164 7.01 7.25 -0.46
N GLN A 165 7.43 7.78 0.69
CA GLN A 165 7.71 9.20 0.88
C GLN A 165 9.15 9.42 1.30
N VAL A 166 9.90 10.20 0.51
CA VAL A 166 11.33 10.49 0.77
C VAL A 166 11.56 11.82 1.49
N HIS A 167 10.63 12.77 1.35
CA HIS A 167 10.66 14.08 2.00
C HIS A 167 10.08 14.05 3.43
N VAL A 168 10.48 13.03 4.19
CA VAL A 168 10.06 12.78 5.57
C VAL A 168 11.20 12.08 6.31
N ALA A 169 11.25 12.20 7.64
CA ALA A 169 12.27 11.53 8.44
C ALA A 169 12.19 10.00 8.37
N LYS A 170 10.97 9.45 8.36
CA LYS A 170 10.71 8.01 8.25
C LYS A 170 9.52 7.80 7.32
N ASP A 171 9.69 6.89 6.38
CA ASP A 171 8.67 6.56 5.41
C ASP A 171 7.50 5.82 6.09
N PRO A 172 6.25 6.35 6.03
CA PRO A 172 5.11 5.74 6.70
C PRO A 172 4.81 4.32 6.25
N VAL A 173 5.07 3.96 4.98
CA VAL A 173 4.73 2.61 4.48
C VAL A 173 5.60 1.52 5.11
N LEU A 174 6.77 1.87 5.67
CA LEU A 174 7.67 0.93 6.33
C LEU A 174 7.26 0.61 7.77
N SER A 175 6.33 1.37 8.34
CA SER A 175 5.78 1.10 9.67
C SER A 175 4.63 0.11 9.57
N LYS A 176 4.69 -0.98 10.32
CA LYS A 176 3.64 -2.02 10.35
C LYS A 176 2.26 -1.45 10.68
N ASN A 177 2.21 -0.41 11.51
CA ASN A 177 0.95 0.22 11.90
C ASN A 177 0.26 0.95 10.74
N THR A 178 1.01 1.37 9.73
CA THR A 178 0.53 2.27 8.67
C THR A 178 0.58 1.65 7.27
N GLU A 179 1.34 0.56 7.08
CA GLU A 179 1.43 -0.19 5.82
C GLU A 179 0.04 -0.59 5.30
N MET A 180 -0.81 -1.14 6.17
CA MET A 180 -2.13 -1.62 5.77
C MET A 180 -3.04 -0.53 5.22
N GLU A 181 -2.97 0.69 5.77
CA GLU A 181 -3.81 1.80 5.30
C GLU A 181 -3.43 2.22 3.88
N VAL A 182 -2.15 2.15 3.55
CA VAL A 182 -1.66 2.41 2.18
C VAL A 182 -2.20 1.35 1.23
N CYS A 183 -2.04 0.06 1.54
CA CYS A 183 -2.51 -1.03 0.67
C CYS A 183 -4.04 -1.04 0.51
N THR A 184 -4.77 -0.88 1.61
CA THR A 184 -6.25 -0.94 1.62
C THR A 184 -6.92 0.32 1.06
N SER A 185 -6.15 1.36 0.72
CA SER A 185 -6.67 2.51 -0.03
C SER A 185 -7.17 2.10 -1.42
N CYS A 186 -6.54 1.09 -2.04
CA CYS A 186 -6.97 0.49 -3.31
C CYS A 186 -7.56 -0.92 -3.11
N HIS A 187 -6.95 -1.75 -2.25
CA HIS A 187 -7.38 -3.13 -2.00
C HIS A 187 -8.51 -3.23 -0.97
N THR A 188 -9.67 -2.69 -1.32
CA THR A 188 -10.85 -2.58 -0.45
C THR A 188 -11.44 -3.93 -0.06
N LYS A 189 -11.28 -4.96 -0.89
CA LYS A 189 -11.70 -6.34 -0.59
C LYS A 189 -10.98 -6.88 0.66
N GLN A 190 -9.66 -6.73 0.73
CA GLN A 190 -8.85 -7.19 1.85
C GLN A 190 -9.20 -6.45 3.14
N LYS A 191 -9.56 -5.16 3.04
CA LYS A 191 -10.08 -4.37 4.16
C LYS A 191 -11.33 -4.99 4.79
N ALA A 192 -12.22 -5.54 3.96
CA ALA A 192 -13.39 -6.27 4.43
C ALA A 192 -13.03 -7.67 4.96
N ASP A 193 -12.17 -8.40 4.25
CA ASP A 193 -11.79 -9.77 4.61
C ASP A 193 -11.11 -9.87 5.99
N MET A 194 -10.21 -8.93 6.32
CA MET A 194 -9.55 -8.88 7.63
C MET A 194 -10.48 -8.50 8.80
N ASN A 195 -11.72 -8.10 8.51
CA ASN A 195 -12.76 -7.82 9.51
C ASN A 195 -13.80 -8.95 9.59
N LYS A 196 -13.62 -10.05 8.84
CA LYS A 196 -14.47 -11.23 8.98
C LYS A 196 -14.18 -11.95 10.29
N ARG A 197 -15.06 -12.91 10.61
CA ARG A 197 -15.04 -13.69 11.86
C ARG A 197 -13.67 -14.33 12.14
N SER A 198 -13.03 -14.89 11.12
CA SER A 198 -11.70 -15.48 11.23
C SER A 198 -10.80 -14.94 10.13
N SER A 199 -9.67 -14.36 10.52
CA SER A 199 -8.62 -13.86 9.65
C SER A 199 -7.28 -13.88 10.39
N HIS A 200 -6.18 -13.70 9.67
CA HIS A 200 -4.91 -13.32 10.30
C HIS A 200 -5.07 -11.99 11.07
N PRO A 201 -4.25 -11.73 12.12
CA PRO A 201 -4.40 -10.61 13.04
C PRO A 201 -3.90 -9.27 12.46
N LEU A 202 -4.37 -8.92 11.26
CA LEU A 202 -4.01 -7.70 10.55
C LEU A 202 -4.66 -6.46 11.18
N LYS A 203 -5.94 -6.54 11.58
CA LYS A 203 -6.72 -5.40 12.12
C LYS A 203 -6.02 -4.60 13.23
N TRP A 204 -5.19 -5.26 14.03
CA TRP A 204 -4.46 -4.66 15.15
C TRP A 204 -2.95 -4.55 14.90
N ALA A 205 -2.53 -4.57 13.63
CA ALA A 205 -1.15 -4.45 13.16
C ALA A 205 -0.16 -5.46 13.78
N GLN A 206 -0.65 -6.64 14.22
CA GLN A 206 0.25 -7.73 14.66
C GLN A 206 0.92 -8.42 13.46
N MET A 207 0.28 -8.35 12.30
CA MET A 207 0.82 -8.77 11.00
C MET A 207 0.39 -7.74 9.95
N THR A 208 1.10 -7.70 8.82
CA THR A 208 0.81 -6.83 7.69
C THR A 208 0.85 -7.58 6.36
N CYS A 209 0.52 -6.90 5.26
CA CYS A 209 0.50 -7.50 3.93
C CYS A 209 1.89 -7.99 3.51
N SER A 210 2.94 -7.24 3.88
CA SER A 210 4.34 -7.52 3.58
C SER A 210 4.90 -8.78 4.25
N ASP A 211 4.22 -9.30 5.27
CA ASP A 211 4.58 -10.59 5.89
C ASP A 211 4.31 -11.77 4.93
N CYS A 212 3.43 -11.60 3.92
CA CYS A 212 3.13 -12.60 2.90
C CYS A 212 3.49 -12.15 1.48
N HIS A 213 3.26 -10.87 1.13
CA HIS A 213 3.42 -10.34 -0.22
C HIS A 213 4.68 -9.49 -0.36
N ASN A 214 5.26 -9.49 -1.55
CA ASN A 214 6.21 -8.48 -1.98
C ASN A 214 5.45 -7.43 -2.83
N PRO A 215 5.25 -6.19 -2.33
CA PRO A 215 4.55 -5.16 -3.09
C PRO A 215 5.29 -4.72 -4.36
N HIS A 216 6.55 -5.12 -4.55
CA HIS A 216 7.30 -4.87 -5.77
C HIS A 216 7.19 -6.00 -6.80
N GLY A 217 6.35 -7.01 -6.57
CA GLY A 217 6.19 -8.17 -7.43
C GLY A 217 7.06 -9.35 -7.01
N SER A 218 6.65 -10.54 -7.44
CA SER A 218 7.45 -11.76 -7.32
C SER A 218 7.23 -12.65 -8.54
N MET A 219 7.98 -13.75 -8.64
CA MET A 219 7.74 -14.76 -9.69
C MET A 219 6.52 -15.67 -9.41
N THR A 220 5.81 -15.47 -8.30
CA THR A 220 4.58 -16.22 -7.97
C THR A 220 3.33 -15.49 -8.42
N ASP A 221 2.27 -16.24 -8.74
CA ASP A 221 1.01 -15.73 -9.30
C ASP A 221 0.31 -14.62 -8.48
N SER A 222 0.62 -14.51 -7.19
CA SER A 222 0.02 -13.50 -6.29
C SER A 222 1.07 -12.71 -5.54
N ASP A 223 2.25 -12.53 -6.12
CA ASP A 223 3.30 -11.68 -5.57
C ASP A 223 3.71 -12.06 -4.13
N LEU A 224 3.77 -13.34 -3.82
CA LEU A 224 4.18 -13.86 -2.52
C LEU A 224 5.70 -13.76 -2.32
N ASN A 225 6.10 -13.64 -1.05
CA ASN A 225 7.50 -13.51 -0.66
C ASN A 225 8.29 -14.84 -0.69
N LYS A 226 7.62 -15.99 -0.79
CA LYS A 226 8.24 -17.31 -1.02
C LYS A 226 7.84 -17.88 -2.38
N PRO A 227 8.59 -18.85 -2.92
CA PRO A 227 8.36 -19.40 -4.26
C PRO A 227 7.01 -20.13 -4.46
N SER A 228 6.26 -20.42 -3.39
CA SER A 228 4.94 -21.05 -3.49
C SER A 228 4.03 -20.63 -2.34
N VAL A 229 2.73 -20.88 -2.51
CA VAL A 229 1.72 -20.67 -1.46
C VAL A 229 2.09 -21.42 -0.18
N ASN A 230 2.39 -22.72 -0.29
CA ASN A 230 2.65 -23.57 0.86
C ASN A 230 3.93 -23.15 1.60
N GLU A 231 5.01 -22.84 0.87
CA GLU A 231 6.26 -22.37 1.50
C GLU A 231 6.07 -21.00 2.19
N THR A 232 5.19 -20.14 1.66
CA THR A 232 4.79 -18.90 2.34
C THR A 232 4.07 -19.22 3.65
N CYS A 233 3.13 -20.17 3.64
CA CYS A 233 2.45 -20.61 4.86
C CYS A 233 3.42 -21.24 5.88
N TYR A 234 4.38 -22.06 5.42
CA TYR A 234 5.34 -22.75 6.29
C TYR A 234 6.36 -21.82 6.95
N ALA A 235 6.51 -20.58 6.47
CA ALA A 235 7.33 -19.58 7.15
C ALA A 235 6.84 -19.29 8.59
N CYS A 236 5.55 -19.50 8.85
CA CYS A 236 4.96 -19.39 10.19
C CYS A 236 4.35 -20.71 10.70
N HIS A 237 3.72 -21.48 9.82
CA HIS A 237 3.06 -22.76 10.14
C HIS A 237 3.97 -23.96 9.89
N ALA A 238 5.19 -23.93 10.42
CA ALA A 238 6.19 -24.95 10.20
C ALA A 238 5.73 -26.35 10.69
N GLU A 239 4.83 -26.41 11.67
CA GLU A 239 4.27 -27.66 12.20
C GLU A 239 3.37 -28.41 11.19
N LYS A 240 2.94 -27.71 10.13
CA LYS A 240 2.15 -28.29 9.03
C LYS A 240 3.01 -28.77 7.87
N ARG A 241 4.32 -28.45 7.87
CA ARG A 241 5.25 -28.89 6.83
C ARG A 241 5.43 -30.40 6.88
N GLY A 242 5.41 -31.02 5.71
CA GLY A 242 5.71 -32.44 5.52
C GLY A 242 7.22 -32.72 5.35
N PRO A 243 7.61 -33.98 5.03
CA PRO A 243 6.69 -35.09 4.79
C PRO A 243 6.18 -35.71 6.09
N LYS A 244 4.86 -35.97 6.18
CA LYS A 244 4.29 -36.85 7.22
C LYS A 244 4.10 -38.27 6.65
N LEU A 245 4.01 -39.29 7.51
CA LEU A 245 3.76 -40.67 7.07
C LEU A 245 2.46 -40.82 6.28
N TRP A 246 1.39 -40.17 6.75
CA TRP A 246 0.08 -40.13 6.09
C TRP A 246 -0.33 -38.70 5.85
N GLU A 247 -0.18 -38.27 4.61
CA GLU A 247 -0.51 -36.90 4.20
C GLU A 247 -1.92 -36.82 3.65
N HIS A 248 -2.55 -35.67 3.86
CA HIS A 248 -3.82 -35.37 3.20
C HIS A 248 -3.50 -34.59 1.93
N ALA A 249 -3.69 -35.22 0.76
CA ALA A 249 -3.30 -34.68 -0.55
C ALA A 249 -3.59 -33.17 -0.78
N PRO A 250 -4.79 -32.62 -0.51
CA PRO A 250 -5.03 -31.20 -0.72
C PRO A 250 -4.16 -30.28 0.15
N VAL A 251 -3.68 -30.75 1.30
CA VAL A 251 -2.82 -29.97 2.20
C VAL A 251 -1.40 -29.87 1.65
N THR A 252 -0.89 -30.95 1.05
CA THR A 252 0.46 -30.96 0.47
C THR A 252 0.51 -30.22 -0.86
N GLU A 253 -0.58 -30.27 -1.64
CA GLU A 253 -0.70 -29.58 -2.91
C GLU A 253 -0.86 -28.06 -2.73
N ASN A 254 -1.89 -27.62 -1.99
CA ASN A 254 -2.17 -26.19 -1.83
C ASN A 254 -3.03 -25.89 -0.59
N CYS A 255 -2.46 -25.19 0.40
CA CYS A 255 -3.17 -24.80 1.62
C CYS A 255 -4.46 -24.01 1.35
N VAL A 256 -4.48 -23.20 0.29
CA VAL A 256 -5.65 -22.38 -0.08
C VAL A 256 -6.71 -23.16 -0.86
N THR A 257 -6.58 -24.49 -1.03
CA THR A 257 -7.70 -25.33 -1.47
C THR A 257 -8.87 -25.19 -0.49
N CYS A 258 -8.57 -25.31 0.81
CA CYS A 258 -9.55 -25.23 1.90
C CYS A 258 -9.62 -23.86 2.58
N HIS A 259 -8.48 -23.16 2.71
CA HIS A 259 -8.40 -21.89 3.43
C HIS A 259 -8.54 -20.66 2.50
N ASN A 260 -9.06 -19.56 3.04
CA ASN A 260 -8.97 -18.22 2.46
C ASN A 260 -7.99 -17.38 3.30
N PRO A 261 -6.77 -17.09 2.82
CA PRO A 261 -5.70 -16.49 3.63
C PRO A 261 -6.02 -15.08 4.15
N HIS A 262 -6.94 -14.36 3.52
CA HIS A 262 -7.33 -13.00 3.93
C HIS A 262 -8.44 -12.98 4.99
N GLY A 263 -9.27 -14.01 5.05
CA GLY A 263 -10.33 -14.12 6.04
C GLY A 263 -11.61 -14.79 5.54
N SER A 264 -12.34 -15.42 6.46
CA SER A 264 -13.60 -16.11 6.20
C SER A 264 -14.64 -15.85 7.29
N VAL A 265 -15.90 -16.03 6.93
CA VAL A 265 -17.02 -16.09 7.87
C VAL A 265 -17.02 -17.40 8.67
N ASN A 266 -16.33 -18.43 8.18
CA ASN A 266 -16.13 -19.69 8.89
C ASN A 266 -14.83 -19.62 9.71
N ASP A 267 -14.83 -20.31 10.86
CA ASP A 267 -13.64 -20.41 11.72
C ASP A 267 -12.46 -21.08 10.98
N ALA A 268 -11.24 -20.82 11.45
CA ALA A 268 -9.99 -21.24 10.82
C ALA A 268 -9.87 -20.81 9.34
N MET A 269 -10.50 -19.70 8.96
CA MET A 269 -10.47 -19.15 7.60
C MET A 269 -10.93 -20.12 6.51
N LEU A 270 -11.80 -21.09 6.79
CA LEU A 270 -12.22 -22.07 5.79
C LEU A 270 -13.18 -21.48 4.74
N LYS A 271 -13.04 -21.86 3.46
CA LYS A 271 -13.97 -21.46 2.39
C LYS A 271 -15.38 -22.00 2.63
N THR A 272 -15.47 -23.26 3.05
CA THR A 272 -16.71 -23.95 3.41
C THR A 272 -16.54 -24.56 4.80
N ARG A 273 -17.60 -24.58 5.62
CA ARG A 273 -17.58 -25.28 6.91
C ARG A 273 -17.77 -26.80 6.74
N ALA A 274 -17.36 -27.55 7.74
CA ALA A 274 -17.70 -28.97 7.84
C ALA A 274 -19.21 -29.14 8.18
N PRO A 275 -19.86 -30.24 7.75
CA PRO A 275 -19.29 -31.37 7.01
C PRO A 275 -19.10 -31.13 5.50
N GLN A 276 -19.74 -30.11 4.92
CA GLN A 276 -19.80 -29.93 3.46
C GLN A 276 -18.43 -29.77 2.80
N LEU A 277 -17.46 -29.17 3.49
CA LEU A 277 -16.08 -29.09 2.98
C LEU A 277 -15.50 -30.47 2.64
N CYS A 278 -15.72 -31.47 3.50
CA CYS A 278 -15.21 -32.82 3.31
C CYS A 278 -15.98 -33.55 2.20
N GLN A 279 -17.30 -33.36 2.15
CA GLN A 279 -18.20 -34.01 1.19
C GLN A 279 -17.99 -33.54 -0.27
N GLN A 280 -17.28 -32.42 -0.48
CA GLN A 280 -16.88 -31.98 -1.82
C GLN A 280 -15.88 -32.94 -2.49
N CYS A 281 -15.14 -33.73 -1.71
CA CYS A 281 -14.15 -34.69 -2.23
C CYS A 281 -14.43 -36.13 -1.78
N HIS A 282 -14.98 -36.32 -0.58
CA HIS A 282 -15.27 -37.64 -0.03
C HIS A 282 -16.70 -38.07 -0.33
N ALA A 283 -16.87 -38.79 -1.45
CA ALA A 283 -18.16 -39.34 -1.90
C ALA A 283 -18.22 -40.88 -1.85
N SER A 284 -17.40 -41.51 -1.00
CA SER A 284 -17.47 -42.96 -0.79
C SER A 284 -18.78 -43.33 -0.10
N ASP A 285 -19.28 -44.52 -0.43
CA ASP A 285 -20.49 -45.07 0.20
C ASP A 285 -20.38 -45.10 1.74
N GLY A 286 -21.51 -44.89 2.42
CA GLY A 286 -21.62 -44.77 3.87
C GLY A 286 -21.63 -43.33 4.38
N HIS A 287 -21.19 -43.13 5.64
CA HIS A 287 -21.38 -41.87 6.37
C HIS A 287 -20.73 -40.65 5.71
N ALA A 288 -19.71 -40.82 4.86
CA ALA A 288 -19.09 -39.70 4.16
C ALA A 288 -20.04 -39.05 3.13
N SER A 289 -20.87 -39.85 2.44
CA SER A 289 -21.75 -39.38 1.37
C SER A 289 -23.21 -39.19 1.78
N ASN A 290 -23.56 -39.42 3.04
CA ASN A 290 -24.93 -39.25 3.51
C ASN A 290 -25.36 -37.78 3.57
N PRO A 291 -26.65 -37.47 3.31
CA PRO A 291 -27.18 -36.12 3.48
C PRO A 291 -27.33 -35.78 4.97
N TYR A 292 -26.66 -34.72 5.41
CA TYR A 292 -26.77 -34.18 6.77
C TYR A 292 -27.59 -32.87 6.75
N LEU A 293 -28.88 -32.98 7.05
CA LEU A 293 -29.85 -31.89 6.89
C LEU A 293 -29.79 -30.82 8.00
N GLY A 294 -29.10 -31.09 9.12
CA GLY A 294 -29.02 -30.15 10.24
C GLY A 294 -30.35 -30.00 10.98
N ASN A 295 -30.74 -28.76 11.30
CA ASN A 295 -32.03 -28.47 11.93
C ASN A 295 -33.18 -28.72 10.95
N THR A 296 -34.01 -29.71 11.22
CA THR A 296 -35.23 -29.99 10.48
C THR A 296 -36.44 -29.90 11.42
N GLY A 297 -37.58 -29.46 10.89
CA GLY A 297 -38.85 -29.50 11.63
C GLY A 297 -39.39 -30.91 11.88
N LEU A 298 -38.61 -31.95 11.56
CA LEU A 298 -38.98 -33.37 11.63
C LEU A 298 -38.17 -34.13 12.70
N GLY A 299 -37.46 -33.43 13.58
CA GLY A 299 -36.79 -34.01 14.74
C GLY A 299 -35.27 -34.15 14.65
N SER A 300 -34.62 -33.67 13.58
CA SER A 300 -33.15 -33.57 13.52
C SER A 300 -32.71 -32.19 13.98
N ASN A 301 -31.78 -32.12 14.94
CA ASN A 301 -31.12 -30.88 15.34
C ASN A 301 -29.63 -30.92 14.98
N VAL A 302 -29.08 -29.77 14.63
CA VAL A 302 -27.70 -29.57 14.17
C VAL A 302 -26.66 -29.88 15.26
N GLY A 303 -27.04 -29.77 16.54
CA GLY A 303 -26.14 -30.00 17.67
C GLY A 303 -26.13 -31.45 18.18
N ASP A 304 -27.12 -32.25 17.84
CA ASP A 304 -27.41 -33.53 18.53
C ASP A 304 -26.64 -34.72 17.94
N ASN A 305 -25.82 -34.50 16.91
CA ASN A 305 -25.00 -35.53 16.28
C ASN A 305 -23.58 -35.04 16.01
N ALA A 306 -22.62 -35.98 15.94
CA ALA A 306 -21.20 -35.68 15.74
C ALA A 306 -20.85 -35.20 14.32
N PHE A 307 -21.74 -35.36 13.33
CA PHE A 307 -21.47 -34.99 11.93
C PHE A 307 -21.76 -33.52 11.65
N THR A 308 -22.73 -32.92 12.34
CA THR A 308 -23.10 -31.50 12.19
C THR A 308 -22.81 -30.67 13.44
N GLY A 309 -22.77 -31.31 14.61
CA GLY A 309 -22.44 -30.71 15.90
C GLY A 309 -20.95 -30.80 16.24
N GLY A 310 -20.53 -30.00 17.22
CA GLY A 310 -19.14 -29.94 17.66
C GLY A 310 -18.18 -29.59 16.52
N ARG A 311 -17.12 -30.38 16.34
CA ARG A 311 -16.14 -30.21 15.24
C ARG A 311 -16.52 -30.97 13.96
N SER A 312 -17.77 -31.44 13.85
CA SER A 312 -18.24 -32.23 12.71
C SER A 312 -17.33 -33.46 12.48
N CYS A 313 -16.95 -33.76 11.24
CA CYS A 313 -16.07 -34.87 10.87
C CYS A 313 -14.78 -34.95 11.71
N LEU A 314 -14.27 -33.80 12.15
CA LEU A 314 -13.03 -33.71 12.93
C LEU A 314 -13.17 -34.17 14.38
N ASN A 315 -14.38 -34.48 14.85
CA ASN A 315 -14.59 -35.19 16.11
C ASN A 315 -13.95 -36.59 16.07
N CYS A 316 -13.90 -37.22 14.89
CA CYS A 316 -13.30 -38.54 14.68
C CYS A 316 -12.03 -38.50 13.82
N HIS A 317 -11.94 -37.54 12.89
CA HIS A 317 -10.84 -37.37 11.93
C HIS A 317 -10.06 -36.08 12.23
N SER A 318 -9.44 -35.99 13.41
CA SER A 318 -8.82 -34.75 13.90
C SER A 318 -7.54 -34.35 13.16
N GLN A 319 -6.84 -35.29 12.54
CA GLN A 319 -5.55 -35.09 11.88
C GLN A 319 -5.69 -34.64 10.41
N VAL A 320 -6.59 -33.70 10.12
CA VAL A 320 -6.90 -33.24 8.75
C VAL A 320 -5.70 -32.68 7.97
N HIS A 321 -4.62 -32.29 8.67
CA HIS A 321 -3.35 -31.83 8.10
C HIS A 321 -2.29 -32.94 8.00
N GLY A 322 -2.70 -34.20 8.08
CA GLY A 322 -1.83 -35.37 8.04
C GLY A 322 -1.43 -35.90 9.43
N SER A 323 -1.01 -37.17 9.45
CA SER A 323 -0.62 -37.92 10.63
C SER A 323 0.74 -38.60 10.43
N ASN A 324 1.52 -38.70 11.50
CA ASN A 324 2.75 -39.49 11.53
C ASN A 324 2.59 -40.83 12.27
N HIS A 325 1.38 -41.18 12.68
CA HIS A 325 1.10 -42.42 13.38
C HIS A 325 0.99 -43.59 12.38
N PRO A 326 1.51 -44.79 12.67
CA PRO A 326 1.43 -45.93 11.74
C PRO A 326 0.00 -46.27 11.29
N SER A 327 -0.97 -46.16 12.19
CA SER A 327 -2.42 -46.32 11.91
C SER A 327 -3.14 -45.00 11.55
N GLY A 328 -2.40 -44.01 11.02
CA GLY A 328 -2.90 -42.66 10.74
C GLY A 328 -3.55 -42.47 9.37
N LYS A 329 -3.68 -43.52 8.55
CA LYS A 329 -4.16 -43.43 7.15
C LYS A 329 -5.53 -42.74 7.01
N LEU A 330 -6.43 -42.94 7.97
CA LEU A 330 -7.74 -42.29 8.01
C LEU A 330 -7.75 -40.97 8.79
N LEU A 331 -6.58 -40.42 9.14
CA LEU A 331 -6.46 -39.13 9.84
C LEU A 331 -7.13 -39.07 11.23
N GLN A 332 -7.21 -40.21 11.91
CA GLN A 332 -7.87 -40.35 13.22
C GLN A 332 -6.96 -40.03 14.40
N ARG A 333 -5.65 -40.25 14.26
CA ARG A 333 -4.63 -40.08 15.30
C ARG A 333 -3.27 -39.87 14.67
#